data_AF-A0A3M5DE86-F1
#
_entry.id   AF-A0A3M5DE86-F1
#
_cell.length_a   1.000
_cell.length_b   1.000
_cell.length_c   1.000
_cell.angle_alpha   90.00
_cell.angle_beta   90.00
_cell.angle_gamma   90.00
#
_symmetry.space_group_name_H-M   'P 1'
#
loop_
_entity.id
_entity.type
_entity.pdbx_description
1 polymer ?
#
loop_
_entity_poly.entity_id
_entity_poly.type
_entity_poly.pdbx_seq_one_letter_code
_entity_poly.pdbx_strand_id
1 'polypeptide(L)' 'MEIHPQQGSAMLLAASWADGLAVIERGATLGVGDAIDFLPFSALMA' A
#
# COMPACT_ATOMS: atom_id res chain seq x y z
N MET A 1 -0.66 -10.84 23.49
CA MET A 1 -1.31 -10.16 22.36
C MET A 1 -0.20 -9.59 21.51
N GLU A 2 0.37 -10.43 20.65
CA GLU A 2 1.63 -10.12 19.97
C GLU A 2 1.40 -9.17 18.80
N ILE A 3 2.14 -8.06 18.83
CA ILE A 3 2.04 -6.93 17.91
C ILE A 3 3.07 -7.12 16.79
N HIS A 4 2.87 -8.09 15.90
CA HIS A 4 3.52 -8.16 14.57
C HIS A 4 2.96 -9.31 13.71
N PRO A 5 1.84 -9.17 12.98
CA PRO A 5 1.24 -10.33 12.34
C PRO A 5 1.83 -10.71 10.97
N GLN A 6 2.69 -9.91 10.33
CA GLN A 6 2.99 -10.13 8.90
C GLN A 6 4.45 -9.90 8.54
N GLN A 7 5.27 -10.94 8.73
CA GLN A 7 6.60 -11.06 8.15
C GLN A 7 6.49 -11.26 6.62
N GLY A 8 6.95 -10.28 5.85
CA GLY A 8 7.57 -10.47 4.52
C GLY A 8 6.70 -10.75 3.28
N SER A 9 5.54 -11.40 3.37
CA SER A 9 4.78 -11.83 2.16
C SER A 9 3.33 -11.34 2.08
N ALA A 10 2.73 -10.91 3.19
CA ALA A 10 1.34 -10.43 3.19
C ALA A 10 1.15 -9.15 2.34
N MET A 11 2.19 -8.32 2.25
CA MET A 11 2.23 -7.14 1.37
C MET A 11 2.23 -7.53 -0.11
N LEU A 12 2.90 -8.64 -0.47
CA LEU A 12 2.89 -9.18 -1.83
C LEU A 12 1.56 -9.86 -2.17
N LEU A 13 0.91 -10.52 -1.20
CA LEU A 13 -0.45 -11.04 -1.37
C LEU A 13 -1.48 -9.92 -1.57
N ALA A 14 -1.36 -8.82 -0.82
CA ALA A 14 -2.20 -7.64 -1.03
C ALA A 14 -1.95 -7.02 -2.41
N ALA A 15 -0.69 -6.95 -2.86
CA ALA A 15 -0.35 -6.51 -4.21
C ALA A 15 -0.92 -7.44 -5.30
N SER A 16 -1.04 -8.75 -5.05
CA SER A 16 -1.57 -9.71 -6.03
C SER A 16 -3.01 -9.43 -6.46
N TRP A 17 -3.80 -8.73 -5.64
CA TRP A 17 -5.20 -8.39 -5.92
C TRP A 17 -5.42 -6.88 -6.08
N ALA A 18 -4.36 -6.07 -6.01
CA ALA A 18 -4.44 -4.63 -6.13
C ALA A 18 -4.17 -4.18 -7.58
N ASP A 19 -4.75 -3.04 -7.97
CA ASP A 19 -4.50 -2.40 -9.27
C ASP A 19 -3.29 -1.44 -9.23
N GLY A 20 -2.75 -1.16 -8.03
CA GLY A 20 -1.66 -0.21 -7.82
C GLY A 20 -1.31 0.03 -6.36
N LEU A 21 -0.49 1.05 -6.12
CA LEU A 21 0.04 1.45 -4.81
C LEU A 21 -0.50 2.82 -4.41
N ALA A 22 -0.92 2.95 -3.15
CA ALA A 22 -1.19 4.23 -2.51
C ALA A 22 0.11 4.81 -1.94
N VAL A 23 0.42 6.07 -2.25
CA VAL A 23 1.61 6.75 -1.72
C VAL A 23 1.27 7.39 -0.38
N ILE A 24 1.98 6.97 0.66
CA ILE A 24 1.87 7.55 2.01
C ILE A 24 3.20 8.18 2.38
N GLU A 25 3.20 9.50 2.52
CA GLU A 25 4.41 10.24 2.91
C GLU A 25 4.91 9.83 4.30
N ARG A 26 6.23 9.88 4.48
CA ARG A 26 6.85 9.44 5.72
C ARG A 26 6.34 10.25 6.91
N GLY A 27 5.81 9.56 7.92
CA GLY A 27 5.27 10.19 9.12
C GLY A 27 3.84 10.71 8.96
N ALA A 28 3.20 10.47 7.81
CA ALA A 28 1.79 10.76 7.63
C ALA A 28 0.93 9.63 8.21
N THR A 29 -0.22 10.01 8.79
CA THR A 29 -1.32 9.10 9.13
C THR A 29 -2.55 9.63 8.43
N LEU A 30 -3.21 8.79 7.64
CA LEU A 30 -4.37 9.19 6.84
C LEU A 30 -5.67 8.94 7.58
N GLY A 31 -6.59 9.87 7.43
CA GLY A 31 -7.99 9.74 7.77
C GLY A 31 -8.85 9.29 6.60
N VAL A 32 -10.09 8.89 6.90
CA VAL A 32 -11.09 8.57 5.87
C VAL A 32 -11.45 9.84 5.11
N GLY A 33 -11.30 9.81 3.79
CA GLY A 33 -11.60 10.94 2.90
C GLY A 33 -10.38 11.77 2.52
N ASP A 34 -9.20 11.47 3.07
CA ASP A 34 -7.96 12.13 2.65
C ASP A 34 -7.58 11.73 1.22
N ALA A 35 -7.19 12.72 0.43
CA ALA A 35 -6.65 12.50 -0.90
C ALA A 35 -5.22 11.99 -0.80
N ILE A 36 -4.89 11.04 -1.68
CA ILE A 36 -3.55 10.45 -1.79
C ILE A 36 -3.18 10.28 -3.25
N ASP A 37 -1.88 10.21 -3.51
CA ASP A 37 -1.40 9.83 -4.83
C ASP A 37 -1.52 8.32 -5.02
N PHE A 38 -1.97 7.93 -6.20
CA PHE A 38 -2.13 6.54 -6.62
C PHE A 38 -1.20 6.21 -7.78
N LEU A 39 -0.36 5.19 -7.60
CA LEU A 39 0.57 4.67 -8.59
C LEU A 39 0.01 3.36 -9.17
N PRO A 40 -0.57 3.37 -10.38
CA PRO A 40 -1.09 2.15 -10.98
C PRO A 40 0.05 1.22 -11.38
N PHE A 41 -0.14 -0.10 -11.24
CA PHE A 41 0.87 -1.08 -11.67
C PHE A 41 1.16 -1.03 -13.18
N SER A 42 0.19 -0.61 -13.99
CA SER A 42 0.40 -0.39 -15.42
C SER A 42 1.51 0.63 -15.72
N ALA A 43 1.72 1.61 -14.83
CA ALA A 43 2.77 2.62 -14.99
C ALA A 43 4.18 2.10 -14.64
N LEU A 44 4.30 0.91 -14.02
CA LEU A 44 5.58 0.31 -13.62
C LEU A 44 6.16 -0.66 -14.66
N MET A 45 5.44 -0.99 -15.72
CA MET A 45 5.83 -1.99 -16.73
C MET A 45 6.37 -1.39 -18.05
N ALA A 46 6.77 -0.11 -18.05
CA ALA A 46 7.33 0.57 -19.22
C ALA A 46 8.84 0.37 -19.37
#